data_AF-A0A955ME14-F1
#
_entry.id   AF-A0A955ME14-F1
#
_cell.length_a   1.000
_cell.length_b   1.000
_cell.length_c   1.000
_cell.angle_alpha   90.00
_cell.angle_beta   90.00
_cell.angle_gamma   90.00
#
_symmetry.space_group_name_H-M   'P 1'
#
loop_
_entity.id
_entity.type
_entity.pdbx_description
1 polymer ?
#
loop_
_entity_poly.entity_id
_entity_poly.type
_entity_poly.pdbx_seq_one_letter_code
_entity_poly.pdbx_strand_id
1 'polypeptide(L)'
;KDQHICVITDARRNLVYWAVFKKVNGQLTKVVPYRLGSIDQVCQEITYDVIFVGDAVKIYKSQILSQKKDKISFQFAQEKYQYPQARLMIESVIQKFREKKTDVAENLIPIYLYPEDCQVRKNV
;
A
#
# COMPACT_ATOMS: atom_id res chain seq x y z
N LYS A 1 -8.67 17.22 -2.62
CA LYS A 1 -9.71 16.51 -1.85
C LYS A 1 -9.02 15.48 -0.97
N ASP A 2 -9.46 15.36 0.28
CA ASP A 2 -8.96 14.31 1.16
C ASP A 2 -9.43 12.95 0.65
N GLN A 3 -8.50 12.00 0.58
CA GLN A 3 -8.78 10.69 -0.03
C GLN A 3 -7.86 9.62 0.57
N HIS A 4 -8.42 8.43 0.77
CA HIS A 4 -7.62 7.26 1.11
C HIS A 4 -7.13 6.58 -0.16
N ILE A 5 -5.88 6.13 -0.11
CA ILE A 5 -5.17 5.46 -1.19
C ILE A 5 -4.67 4.14 -0.61
N CYS A 6 -5.24 3.03 -1.07
CA CYS A 6 -4.78 1.69 -0.74
C CYS A 6 -3.80 1.24 -1.81
N VAL A 7 -2.52 1.18 -1.45
CA VAL A 7 -1.48 0.63 -2.31
C VAL A 7 -1.49 -0.89 -2.11
N ILE A 8 -1.63 -1.65 -3.19
CA ILE A 8 -1.55 -3.11 -3.18
C ILE A 8 -0.52 -3.59 -4.21
N THR A 9 0.41 -4.43 -3.80
CA THR A 9 1.48 -4.97 -4.65
C THR A 9 1.49 -6.50 -4.61
N ASP A 10 1.68 -7.16 -5.75
CA ASP A 10 1.71 -8.64 -5.83
C ASP A 10 2.89 -9.18 -5.01
N ALA A 11 2.58 -9.91 -3.93
CA ALA A 11 3.58 -10.56 -3.08
C ALA A 11 3.78 -12.05 -3.45
N ARG A 12 3.20 -12.50 -4.57
CA ARG A 12 3.11 -13.89 -5.02
C ARG A 12 2.31 -14.76 -4.05
N ARG A 13 2.10 -16.04 -4.43
CA ARG A 13 1.42 -17.06 -3.61
C ARG A 13 0.03 -16.63 -3.09
N ASN A 14 -0.70 -15.90 -3.91
CA ASN A 14 -2.00 -15.32 -3.57
C ASN A 14 -1.98 -14.30 -2.42
N LEU A 15 -0.82 -13.68 -2.16
CA LEU A 15 -0.63 -12.64 -1.17
C LEU A 15 -0.39 -11.29 -1.85
N VAL A 16 -0.69 -10.22 -1.11
CA VAL A 16 -0.39 -8.85 -1.48
C VAL A 16 0.32 -8.14 -0.34
N TYR A 17 1.28 -7.28 -0.69
CA TYR A 17 1.72 -6.22 0.20
C TYR A 17 0.69 -5.10 0.15
N TRP A 18 0.27 -4.55 1.28
CA TRP A 18 -0.56 -3.37 1.28
C TRP A 18 -0.19 -2.36 2.35
N ALA A 19 -0.55 -1.11 2.07
CA ALA A 19 -0.61 -0.03 3.05
C ALA A 19 -1.68 0.97 2.60
N VAL A 20 -2.23 1.70 3.57
CA VAL A 20 -3.20 2.76 3.27
C VAL A 20 -2.63 4.09 3.68
N PHE A 21 -2.72 5.05 2.78
CA PHE A 21 -2.34 6.43 2.99
C PHE A 21 -3.57 7.32 2.91
N LYS A 22 -3.61 8.37 3.71
CA LYS A 22 -4.60 9.44 3.62
C LYS A 22 -3.89 10.69 3.12
N LYS A 23 -4.39 11.27 2.04
CA LYS A 23 -3.94 12.60 1.60
C LYS A 23 -4.69 13.65 2.41
N VAL A 24 -3.97 14.49 3.14
CA VAL A 24 -4.49 15.63 3.92
C VAL A 24 -3.62 16.84 3.62
N ASN A 25 -4.22 17.95 3.17
CA ASN A 25 -3.50 19.19 2.84
C ASN A 25 -2.30 18.99 1.90
N GLY A 26 -2.44 18.08 0.92
CA GLY A 26 -1.37 17.77 -0.03
C GLY A 26 -0.32 16.77 0.49
N GLN A 27 -0.30 16.45 1.77
CA GLN A 27 0.63 15.50 2.37
C GLN A 27 0.02 14.10 2.48
N LEU A 28 0.82 13.07 2.24
CA LEU A 28 0.42 11.68 2.43
C LEU A 28 0.81 11.21 3.83
N THR A 29 -0.19 10.85 4.64
CA THR A 29 0.02 10.23 5.95
C THR A 29 -0.33 8.76 5.87
N LYS A 30 0.57 7.88 6.32
CA LYS A 30 0.30 6.44 6.42
C LYS A 30 -0.68 6.19 7.56
N VAL A 31 -1.83 5.59 7.28
CA VAL A 31 -2.89 5.28 8.26
C VAL A 31 -3.02 3.79 8.54
N VAL A 32 -2.62 2.94 7.59
CA VAL A 32 -2.42 1.50 7.81
C VAL A 32 -0.94 1.22 7.53
N PRO A 33 -0.20 0.57 8.46
CA PRO A 33 1.21 0.23 8.27
C PRO A 33 1.38 -0.74 7.10
N TYR A 34 2.63 -1.01 6.71
CA TYR A 34 2.90 -2.02 5.70
C TYR A 34 2.51 -3.40 6.24
N ARG A 35 1.74 -4.15 5.45
CA ARG A 35 1.27 -5.49 5.79
C ARG A 35 1.41 -6.44 4.61
N LEU A 36 1.35 -7.73 4.89
CA LEU A 36 1.39 -8.84 3.93
C LEU A 36 0.30 -9.84 4.28
N GLY A 37 -0.49 -10.26 3.28
CA GLY A 37 -1.70 -11.03 3.53
C GLY A 37 -2.55 -11.22 2.28
N SER A 38 -3.77 -11.74 2.43
CA SER A 38 -4.68 -11.97 1.31
C SER A 38 -5.45 -10.70 0.92
N ILE A 39 -5.99 -10.66 -0.29
CA ILE A 39 -6.86 -9.55 -0.71
C ILE A 39 -8.17 -9.47 0.10
N ASP A 40 -8.63 -10.59 0.65
CA ASP A 40 -9.81 -10.61 1.53
C ASP A 40 -9.54 -9.83 2.82
N GLN A 41 -8.34 -9.98 3.39
CA GLN A 41 -7.91 -9.18 4.55
C GLN A 41 -7.87 -7.69 4.22
N VAL A 42 -7.40 -7.33 3.01
CA VAL A 42 -7.44 -5.94 2.53
C VAL A 42 -8.89 -5.43 2.50
N CYS A 43 -9.81 -6.15 1.86
CA CYS A 43 -11.21 -5.72 1.72
C CYS A 43 -11.96 -5.63 3.06
N GLN A 44 -11.62 -6.51 4.02
CA GLN A 44 -12.18 -6.47 5.37
C GLN A 44 -11.77 -5.19 6.11
N GLU A 45 -10.50 -4.81 6.05
CA GLU A 45 -9.93 -3.64 6.74
C GLU A 45 -10.41 -2.30 6.15
N ILE A 46 -10.70 -2.25 4.84
CA ILE A 46 -11.20 -1.03 4.20
C ILE A 46 -12.66 -0.76 4.64
N THR A 47 -12.85 0.36 5.34
CA THR A 47 -14.15 0.82 5.88
C THR A 47 -14.52 2.24 5.41
N TYR A 48 -13.80 2.77 4.42
CA TYR A 48 -13.91 4.15 3.92
C TYR A 48 -13.67 4.21 2.40
N ASP A 49 -14.11 5.31 1.78
CA ASP A 49 -13.87 5.58 0.36
C ASP A 49 -12.38 5.54 0.04
N VAL A 50 -12.02 4.79 -1.01
CA VAL A 50 -10.63 4.47 -1.31
C VAL A 50 -10.35 4.38 -2.81
N ILE A 51 -9.16 4.81 -3.20
CA ILE A 51 -8.55 4.48 -4.51
C ILE A 51 -7.55 3.34 -4.30
N PHE A 52 -7.71 2.25 -5.04
CA PHE A 52 -6.72 1.19 -5.14
C PHE A 52 -5.69 1.51 -6.22
N VAL A 53 -4.41 1.31 -5.91
CA VAL A 53 -3.27 1.55 -6.79
C VAL A 53 -2.23 0.44 -6.63
N GLY A 54 -1.43 0.18 -7.66
CA GLY A 54 -0.41 -0.87 -7.68
C GLY A 54 -0.72 -2.00 -8.67
N ASP A 55 0.23 -2.91 -8.86
CA ASP A 55 0.17 -3.98 -9.86
C ASP A 55 -0.84 -5.09 -9.50
N ALA A 56 -1.02 -5.37 -8.21
CA ALA A 56 -2.03 -6.31 -7.71
C ALA A 56 -3.47 -5.89 -8.05
N VAL A 57 -3.72 -4.62 -8.35
CA VAL A 57 -5.04 -4.17 -8.82
C VAL A 57 -5.46 -4.94 -10.06
N LYS A 58 -4.57 -5.14 -11.03
CA LYS A 58 -4.90 -5.85 -12.28
C LYS A 58 -5.31 -7.30 -12.02
N ILE A 59 -4.73 -7.92 -11.00
CA ILE A 59 -4.95 -9.32 -10.62
C ILE A 59 -6.28 -9.45 -9.85
N TYR A 60 -6.52 -8.55 -8.90
CA TYR A 60 -7.60 -8.73 -7.91
C TYR A 60 -8.82 -7.82 -8.08
N LYS A 61 -8.87 -6.97 -9.11
CA LYS A 61 -9.98 -6.01 -9.32
C LYS A 61 -11.37 -6.64 -9.22
N SER A 62 -11.58 -7.81 -9.85
CA SER A 62 -12.86 -8.51 -9.82
C SER A 62 -13.24 -8.99 -8.41
N GLN A 63 -12.28 -9.52 -7.65
CA GLN A 63 -12.48 -9.97 -6.27
C GLN A 63 -12.71 -8.79 -5.31
N ILE A 64 -12.03 -7.65 -5.52
CA ILE A 64 -12.26 -6.42 -4.76
C ILE A 64 -13.68 -5.90 -5.01
N LEU A 65 -14.14 -5.93 -6.26
CA LEU A 65 -15.49 -5.48 -6.64
C LEU A 65 -16.59 -6.39 -6.06
N SER A 66 -16.37 -7.71 -5.99
CA SER A 66 -17.35 -8.63 -5.39
C SER A 66 -17.48 -8.49 -3.87
N GLN A 67 -16.48 -7.89 -3.21
CA GLN A 67 -16.48 -7.61 -1.77
C GLN A 67 -16.78 -6.15 -1.43
N LYS A 68 -17.21 -5.37 -2.44
CA LYS A 68 -17.54 -3.96 -2.24
C LYS A 68 -18.72 -3.82 -1.27
N LYS A 69 -18.56 -2.94 -0.28
CA LYS A 69 -19.62 -2.58 0.68
C LYS A 69 -20.46 -1.45 0.08
N ASP A 70 -21.80 -1.55 0.14
CA ASP A 70 -22.74 -0.66 -0.57
C ASP A 70 -22.52 0.85 -0.33
N LYS A 71 -22.05 1.22 0.85
CA LYS A 71 -21.84 2.62 1.27
C LYS A 71 -20.44 3.16 1.03
N ILE A 72 -19.56 2.37 0.39
CA ILE A 72 -18.15 2.72 0.20
C ILE A 72 -17.83 2.81 -1.29
N SER A 73 -17.22 3.93 -1.69
CA SER A 73 -16.70 4.12 -3.04
C SER A 73 -15.36 3.42 -3.20
N PHE A 74 -15.32 2.41 -4.07
CA PHE A 74 -14.09 1.78 -4.54
C PHE A 74 -13.74 2.33 -5.91
N GLN A 75 -12.57 2.95 -6.02
CA GLN A 75 -12.02 3.47 -7.26
C GLN A 75 -10.70 2.77 -7.56
N PHE A 76 -10.31 2.75 -8.82
CA PHE A 76 -9.06 2.12 -9.26
C PHE A 76 -8.25 3.13 -10.07
N ALA A 77 -6.97 3.26 -9.73
CA ALA A 77 -6.05 4.12 -10.47
C ALA A 77 -5.87 3.62 -11.92
N GLN A 78 -5.50 4.54 -12.81
CA GLN A 78 -5.14 4.20 -14.19
C GLN A 78 -3.89 3.31 -14.23
N GLU A 79 -3.77 2.49 -15.28
CA GLU A 79 -2.68 1.50 -15.42
C GLU A 79 -1.27 2.11 -15.32
N LYS A 80 -1.09 3.36 -15.76
CA LYS A 80 0.20 4.08 -15.63
C LYS A 80 0.69 4.22 -14.19
N TYR A 81 -0.18 4.03 -13.20
CA TYR A 81 0.13 4.06 -11.77
C TYR A 81 0.28 2.67 -11.13
N GLN A 82 0.37 1.60 -11.93
CA GLN A 82 0.62 0.24 -11.42
C GLN A 82 1.99 0.12 -10.74
N TYR A 83 2.97 0.89 -11.18
CA TYR A 83 4.34 0.85 -10.65
C TYR A 83 4.76 2.20 -10.08
N PRO A 84 5.62 2.21 -9.03
CA PRO A 84 6.21 3.45 -8.53
C PRO A 84 6.98 4.20 -9.60
N GLN A 85 6.79 5.51 -9.65
CA GLN A 85 7.51 6.37 -10.59
C GLN A 85 8.48 7.27 -9.82
N ALA A 86 9.75 7.28 -10.22
CA ALA A 86 10.79 8.08 -9.55
C ALA A 86 10.41 9.57 -9.46
N ARG A 87 9.81 10.12 -10.53
CA ARG A 87 9.33 11.50 -10.55
C ARG A 87 8.33 11.81 -9.43
N LEU A 88 7.44 10.87 -9.11
CA LEU A 88 6.43 11.04 -8.06
C LEU A 88 7.01 10.84 -6.66
N MET A 89 8.08 10.05 -6.53
CA MET A 89 8.77 9.87 -5.25
C MET A 89 9.39 11.18 -4.73
N ILE A 90 9.84 12.06 -5.62
CA ILE A 90 10.45 13.36 -5.26
C ILE A 90 9.53 14.17 -4.35
N GLU A 91 8.22 14.21 -4.63
CA GLU A 91 7.24 14.95 -3.81
C GLU A 91 7.21 14.47 -2.36
N SER A 92 7.48 13.17 -2.12
CA SER A 92 7.46 12.58 -0.78
C SER A 92 8.76 12.76 0.00
N VAL A 93 9.86 13.11 -0.67
CA VAL A 93 11.20 13.20 -0.04
C VAL A 93 11.80 14.60 -0.07
N ILE A 94 11.27 15.52 -0.88
CA ILE A 94 11.86 16.86 -1.08
C ILE A 94 12.02 17.64 0.24
N GLN A 95 11.07 17.50 1.17
CA GLN A 95 11.15 18.17 2.46
C GLN A 95 12.32 17.63 3.30
N LYS A 96 12.47 16.30 3.40
CA LYS A 96 13.60 15.67 4.10
C LYS A 96 14.94 16.11 3.51
N PHE A 97 15.01 16.16 2.18
CA PHE A 97 16.22 16.60 1.47
C PHE A 97 16.56 18.06 1.79
N ARG A 98 15.58 18.97 1.73
CA ARG A 98 15.77 20.40 2.08
C ARG A 98 16.20 20.60 3.54
N GLU A 99 15.70 19.76 4.44
CA GLU A 99 16.08 19.75 5.86
C GLU A 99 17.41 19.03 6.14
N LYS A 100 18.13 18.57 5.10
CA LYS A 100 19.35 17.76 5.20
C LYS A 100 19.18 16.48 6.06
N LYS A 101 17.95 15.97 6.12
CA LYS A 101 17.61 14.69 6.76
C LYS A 101 17.83 13.56 5.75
N THR A 102 19.08 13.16 5.57
CA THR A 102 19.50 12.10 4.66
C THR A 102 19.99 10.88 5.44
N ASP A 103 19.80 9.70 4.86
CA ASP A 103 20.34 8.46 5.41
C ASP A 103 21.79 8.24 4.95
N VAL A 104 22.58 7.54 5.78
CA VAL A 104 23.93 7.07 5.42
C VAL A 104 23.78 5.83 4.53
N ALA A 105 24.52 5.77 3.42
CA ALA A 105 24.32 4.76 2.37
C ALA A 105 24.46 3.32 2.90
N GLU A 106 25.39 3.09 3.81
CA GLU A 106 25.68 1.81 4.45
C GLU A 106 24.54 1.32 5.36
N ASN A 107 23.67 2.22 5.80
CA ASN A 107 22.54 1.91 6.69
C ASN A 107 21.25 1.61 5.92
N LEU A 108 21.27 1.68 4.58
CA LEU A 108 20.10 1.43 3.76
C LEU A 108 19.78 -0.07 3.75
N ILE A 109 18.74 -0.45 4.48
CA ILE A 109 18.21 -1.81 4.53
C ILE A 109 16.86 -1.91 3.81
N PRO A 110 16.60 -3.01 3.08
CA PRO A 110 15.27 -3.24 2.54
C PRO A 110 14.24 -3.48 3.65
N ILE A 111 12.99 -3.07 3.40
CA ILE A 111 11.87 -3.40 4.27
C ILE A 111 11.35 -4.78 3.85
N TYR A 112 11.67 -5.81 4.62
CA TYR A 112 11.11 -7.15 4.45
C TYR A 112 9.87 -7.32 5.32
N LEU A 113 8.77 -7.77 4.72
CA LEU A 113 7.54 -8.16 5.43
C LEU A 113 7.41 -9.67 5.31
N TYR A 114 7.33 -10.36 6.44
CA TYR A 114 7.17 -11.81 6.48
C TYR A 114 5.69 -12.15 6.68
N PRO A 115 5.15 -13.16 5.97
CA PRO A 115 3.84 -13.70 6.31
C PRO A 115 3.90 -14.19 7.76
N GLU A 116 2.85 -13.92 8.56
CA GLU A 116 2.78 -14.51 9.90
C GLU A 116 2.88 -16.04 9.84
N ASP A 117 2.38 -16.65 8.76
CA ASP A 117 2.44 -18.10 8.50
C ASP A 117 3.82 -18.62 8.05
N CYS A 118 4.79 -17.74 7.74
CA CYS A 118 6.16 -18.15 7.42
C CYS A 118 7.08 -18.20 8.64
N GLN A 119 6.57 -17.88 9.83
CA GLN A 119 7.30 -18.14 11.06
C GLN A 119 7.21 -19.63 11.39
N VAL A 120 8.36 -20.31 11.40
CA VAL A 120 8.46 -21.65 12.01
C VAL A 120 8.02 -21.50 13.46
N ARG A 121 6.81 -21.95 13.80
CA ARG A 121 6.38 -22.04 15.19
C ARG A 121 7.36 -22.99 15.89
N LYS A 122 8.23 -22.46 16.75
CA LYS A 122 8.93 -23.31 17.72
C LYS A 122 7.86 -23.79 18.68
N ASN A 123 7.45 -25.04 18.54
CA ASN A 123 6.77 -25.74 19.63
C ASN A 123 7.78 -25.79 20.79
N VAL A 124 7.56 -24.95 21.80
CA VAL A 124 8.21 -25.05 23.12
C VAL A 124 7.18 -25.65 24.06
#